data_AF-A0A7J7LX24-F1
#
_entry.id   AF-A0A7J7LX24-F1
#
_cell.length_a   1.000
_cell.length_b   1.000
_cell.length_c   1.000
_cell.angle_alpha   90.00
_cell.angle_beta   90.00
_cell.angle_gamma   90.00
#
_symmetry.space_group_name_H-M   'P 1'
#
loop_
_entity.id
_entity.type
_entity.pdbx_description
1 polymer ?
#
loop_
_entity_poly.entity_id
_entity_poly.type
_entity_poly.pdbx_seq_one_letter_code
_entity_poly.pdbx_strand_id
1 'polypeptide(L)'
;MGKMNFGFSVVGNIVEGGYEPDVLILTTLLKKLFKENRVKDAIKLFNKIKEIGYTCTDVTFRTMVDGLYKTGNVDKAFKLFQDMKSGNCKPA
;
A
#
# COMPACT_ATOMS: atom_id res chain seq x y z
N MET A 1 15.78 8.99 -13.00
CA MET A 1 16.30 9.07 -11.61
C MET A 1 15.43 10.06 -10.84
N GLY A 2 14.34 9.66 -10.17
CA GLY A 2 13.40 10.69 -9.69
C GLY A 2 12.47 10.28 -8.54
N LYS A 3 12.64 10.94 -7.40
CA LYS A 3 11.63 11.11 -6.33
C LYS A 3 11.21 9.88 -5.51
N MET A 4 11.76 8.70 -5.72
CA MET A 4 11.30 7.49 -5.03
C MET A 4 12.02 7.19 -3.71
N ASN A 5 13.30 7.57 -3.61
CA ASN A 5 14.03 7.47 -2.34
C ASN A 5 13.45 8.43 -1.29
N PHE A 6 12.97 9.61 -1.71
CA PHE A 6 12.39 10.60 -0.81
C PHE A 6 11.09 10.10 -0.15
N GLY A 7 10.24 9.37 -0.89
CA GLY A 7 8.96 8.89 -0.36
C GLY A 7 9.11 7.86 0.76
N PHE A 8 10.04 6.90 0.58
CA PHE A 8 10.36 5.93 1.64
C PHE A 8 11.14 6.57 2.78
N SER A 9 12.08 7.50 2.51
CA SER A 9 12.77 8.26 3.57
C SER A 9 11.81 9.11 4.40
N VAL A 10 10.77 9.71 3.79
CA VAL A 10 9.78 10.48 4.53
C VAL A 10 8.95 9.58 5.44
N VAL A 11 8.49 8.42 4.97
CA VAL A 11 7.79 7.45 5.85
C VAL A 11 8.73 6.91 6.93
N GLY A 12 9.99 6.62 6.59
CA GLY A 12 11.01 6.22 7.55
C GLY A 12 11.21 7.25 8.65
N ASN A 13 11.40 8.52 8.29
CA ASN A 13 11.59 9.62 9.23
C ASN A 13 10.34 9.88 10.09
N ILE A 14 9.13 9.76 9.52
CA ILE A 14 7.87 9.92 10.26
C ILE A 14 7.79 8.82 11.34
N VAL A 15 8.05 7.57 10.96
CA VAL A 15 8.01 6.42 11.88
C VAL A 15 9.13 6.48 12.93
N GLU A 16 10.36 6.83 12.54
CA GLU A 16 11.50 6.99 13.47
C GLU A 16 11.28 8.15 14.45
N GLY A 17 10.57 9.20 14.03
CA GLY A 17 10.16 10.31 14.90
C GLY A 17 9.01 9.98 15.84
N GLY A 18 8.46 8.75 15.81
CA GLY A 18 7.29 8.36 16.60
C GLY A 18 5.97 8.93 16.09
N TYR A 19 5.96 9.48 14.87
CA TYR A 19 4.75 10.02 14.23
C TYR A 19 4.07 8.95 13.39
N GLU A 20 2.75 9.05 13.32
CA GLU A 20 1.94 8.15 12.53
C GLU A 20 1.86 8.60 11.06
N PRO A 21 2.37 7.84 10.08
CA PRO A 21 2.18 8.19 8.67
C PRO A 21 0.69 8.18 8.30
N ASP A 22 0.21 9.33 7.83
CA ASP A 22 -1.15 9.49 7.33
C ASP A 22 -1.44 8.48 6.19
N VAL A 23 -2.63 7.87 6.23
CA VAL A 23 -3.19 7.02 5.18
C VAL A 23 -3.06 7.66 3.80
N LEU A 24 -3.18 8.98 3.70
CA LEU A 24 -2.99 9.73 2.45
C LEU A 24 -1.56 9.59 1.89
N ILE A 25 -0.55 9.67 2.75
CA ILE A 25 0.87 9.53 2.36
C ILE A 25 1.12 8.10 1.87
N LEU A 26 0.64 7.11 2.63
CA LEU A 26 0.80 5.69 2.30
C LEU A 26 0.12 5.31 0.99
N THR A 27 -1.14 5.74 0.79
CA THR A 27 -1.88 5.50 -0.46
C THR A 27 -1.24 6.20 -1.65
N THR A 28 -0.69 7.41 -1.47
CA THR A 28 0.05 8.12 -2.52
C THR A 28 1.30 7.37 -2.95
N LEU A 29 2.05 6.81 -1.99
CA LEU A 29 3.23 6.00 -2.27
C LEU A 29 2.87 4.71 -3.01
N LEU A 30 1.81 4.01 -2.59
CA LEU A 30 1.33 2.81 -3.29
C LEU A 30 0.97 3.12 -4.75
N LYS A 31 0.18 4.17 -5.01
CA LYS A 31 -0.17 4.61 -6.37
C LYS A 31 1.07 4.88 -7.21
N LYS A 32 2.07 5.56 -6.64
CA LYS A 32 3.31 5.86 -7.34
C LYS A 32 4.11 4.60 -7.67
N LEU A 33 4.24 3.68 -6.72
CA LEU A 33 4.96 2.41 -6.94
C LEU A 33 4.32 1.59 -8.06
N PHE A 34 2.99 1.52 -8.11
CA PHE A 34 2.29 0.87 -9.23
C PHE A 34 2.50 1.61 -10.56
N LYS A 35 2.46 2.95 -10.56
CA LYS A 35 2.73 3.75 -11.77
C LYS A 35 4.13 3.51 -12.33
N GLU A 36 5.10 3.24 -11.47
CA GLU A 36 6.49 2.92 -11.85
C GLU A 36 6.74 1.42 -12.03
N ASN A 37 5.68 0.61 -12.06
CA ASN A 37 5.71 -0.85 -12.18
C ASN A 37 6.56 -1.57 -11.10
N ARG A 38 6.77 -0.91 -9.95
CA ARG A 38 7.50 -1.46 -8.79
C ARG A 38 6.58 -2.26 -7.88
N VAL A 39 5.96 -3.29 -8.45
CA VAL A 39 4.93 -4.11 -7.77
C VAL A 39 5.44 -4.74 -6.47
N LYS A 40 6.69 -5.25 -6.47
CA LYS A 40 7.28 -5.89 -5.28
C LYS A 40 7.38 -4.92 -4.09
N ASP A 41 7.71 -3.67 -4.35
CA ASP A 41 7.87 -2.66 -3.31
C ASP A 41 6.52 -2.16 -2.80
N ALA A 42 5.50 -2.07 -3.69
CA ALA A 42 4.13 -1.79 -3.29
C ALA A 42 3.59 -2.86 -2.33
N ILE A 43 3.83 -4.15 -2.62
CA ILE A 43 3.43 -5.25 -1.75
C ILE A 43 4.16 -5.19 -0.40
N LYS A 44 5.47 -4.92 -0.39
CA LYS A 44 6.23 -4.77 0.86
C LYS A 44 5.70 -3.63 1.73
N LEU A 45 5.42 -2.48 1.12
CA LEU A 45 4.85 -1.34 1.84
C LEU A 45 3.47 -1.69 2.41
N PHE A 46 2.60 -2.32 1.61
CA PHE A 46 1.28 -2.74 2.06
C PHE A 46 1.30 -3.72 3.24
N ASN A 47 2.23 -4.69 3.22
CA ASN A 47 2.40 -5.60 4.35
C ASN A 47 2.90 -4.88 5.59
N LYS A 48 3.84 -3.93 5.44
CA LYS A 48 4.32 -3.12 6.57
C LYS A 48 3.21 -2.26 7.17
N ILE A 49 2.32 -1.69 6.36
CA ILE A 49 1.11 -0.97 6.84
C ILE A 49 0.26 -1.90 7.72
N LYS A 50 0.04 -3.14 7.28
CA LYS A 50 -0.70 -4.14 8.07
C LYS A 50 -0.01 -4.54 9.37
N GLU A 51 1.32 -4.75 9.33
CA GLU A 51 2.13 -5.17 10.49
C GLU A 51 2.15 -4.12 11.60
N ILE A 52 2.23 -2.83 11.23
CA ILE A 52 2.22 -1.73 12.20
C ILE A 52 0.80 -1.49 12.77
N GLY A 53 -0.20 -2.26 12.32
CA GLY A 53 -1.58 -2.16 12.81
C GLY A 53 -2.36 -0.99 12.22
N TYR A 54 -1.87 -0.36 11.15
CA TYR A 54 -2.63 0.68 10.48
C TYR A 54 -3.89 0.12 9.85
N THR A 55 -5.01 0.80 10.14
CA THR A 55 -6.28 0.57 9.45
C THR A 55 -6.09 0.83 7.97
N CYS A 56 -6.01 -0.24 7.19
CA CYS A 56 -6.12 -0.15 5.74
C CYS A 56 -7.54 0.29 5.40
N THR A 57 -7.70 1.53 4.94
CA THR A 57 -9.00 2.05 4.48
C THR A 57 -9.40 1.44 3.14
N ASP A 58 -10.68 1.61 2.77
CA ASP A 58 -11.20 1.23 1.44
C ASP A 58 -10.33 1.76 0.29
N VAL A 59 -9.78 2.97 0.45
CA VAL A 59 -8.92 3.60 -0.55
C VAL A 59 -7.60 2.84 -0.72
N THR A 60 -6.99 2.38 0.38
CA THR A 60 -5.74 1.61 0.36
C THR A 60 -5.92 0.28 -0.36
N PHE A 61 -6.99 -0.45 -0.05
CA PHE A 61 -7.26 -1.71 -0.71
C PHE A 61 -7.61 -1.54 -2.18
N ARG A 62 -8.49 -0.58 -2.52
CA ARG A 62 -8.85 -0.31 -3.91
C ARG A 62 -7.62 0.05 -4.74
N THR A 63 -6.69 0.81 -4.16
CA THR A 63 -5.40 1.13 -4.78
C THR A 63 -4.57 -0.13 -5.04
N MET A 64 -4.51 -1.06 -4.09
CA MET A 64 -3.79 -2.32 -4.25
C MET A 64 -4.41 -3.23 -5.31
N VAL A 65 -5.72 -3.42 -5.29
CA VAL A 65 -6.43 -4.27 -6.27
C VAL A 65 -6.27 -3.70 -7.67
N ASP A 66 -6.50 -2.39 -7.86
CA ASP A 66 -6.36 -1.72 -9.15
C ASP A 66 -4.91 -1.77 -9.67
N GLY A 67 -3.93 -1.51 -8.81
CA GLY A 67 -2.52 -1.57 -9.15
C GLY A 67 -2.04 -2.97 -9.53
N LEU A 68 -2.46 -4.00 -8.79
CA LEU A 68 -2.13 -5.40 -9.09
C LEU A 68 -2.78 -5.84 -10.40
N TYR A 69 -4.05 -5.49 -10.63
CA TYR A 69 -4.75 -5.81 -11.87
C TYR A 69 -4.06 -5.17 -13.09
N LYS A 70 -3.78 -3.86 -13.04
CA LYS A 70 -3.14 -3.12 -14.13
C LYS A 70 -1.71 -3.56 -14.45
N THR A 71 -1.02 -4.18 -13.49
CA THR A 71 0.33 -4.72 -13.67
C THR A 71 0.34 -6.21 -14.02
N GLY A 72 -0.83 -6.80 -14.31
CA GLY A 72 -0.95 -8.21 -14.70
C GLY A 72 -0.88 -9.21 -13.55
N ASN A 73 -0.84 -8.75 -12.29
CA ASN A 73 -0.81 -9.60 -11.10
C ASN A 73 -2.24 -9.98 -10.66
N VAL A 74 -3.02 -10.52 -11.61
CA VAL A 74 -4.47 -10.73 -11.46
C VAL A 74 -4.81 -11.68 -10.31
N ASP A 75 -4.06 -12.77 -10.13
CA ASP A 75 -4.29 -13.73 -9.04
C ASP A 75 -4.16 -13.06 -7.65
N LYS A 76 -3.18 -12.18 -7.49
CA LYS A 76 -2.97 -11.44 -6.24
C LYS A 76 -4.06 -10.39 -6.04
N ALA A 77 -4.49 -9.72 -7.10
CA ALA A 77 -5.60 -8.77 -7.04
C ALA A 77 -6.89 -9.47 -6.60
N PHE A 78 -7.18 -10.65 -7.18
CA PHE A 78 -8.37 -11.43 -6.87
C PHE A 78 -8.35 -11.98 -5.44
N LYS A 79 -7.20 -12.52 -5.00
CA LYS A 79 -7.03 -12.95 -3.61
C LYS A 79 -7.28 -11.81 -2.62
N LEU A 80 -6.69 -10.64 -2.87
CA LEU A 80 -6.86 -9.48 -2.01
C LEU A 80 -8.32 -9.00 -1.96
N PHE A 81 -9.02 -9.03 -3.10
CA PHE A 81 -10.44 -8.70 -3.16
C PHE A 81 -11.30 -9.67 -2.34
N GLN A 82 -11.00 -10.97 -2.39
CA GLN A 82 -11.68 -11.97 -1.56
C GLN A 82 -11.39 -11.78 -0.06
N ASP A 83 -10.14 -11.48 0.31
CA ASP A 83 -9.73 -11.24 1.69
C ASP A 83 -10.45 -10.03 2.31
N MET A 84 -10.76 -9.01 1.51
CA MET A 84 -11.63 -7.90 1.94
C MET A 84 -13.07 -8.35 2.16
N LYS A 85 -13.65 -9.07 1.18
CA LYS A 85 -15.06 -9.50 1.22
C LYS A 85 -15.36 -10.45 2.37
N SER A 86 -14.42 -11.32 2.72
CA SER A 86 -14.57 -12.31 3.80
C SER A 86 -14.48 -11.68 5.19
N GLY A 87 -14.15 -10.39 5.31
CA GLY A 87 -13.98 -9.72 6.59
C GLY A 87 -12.66 -10.05 7.30
N ASN A 88 -11.77 -10.83 6.67
CA ASN A 88 -10.39 -11.04 7.12
C ASN A 88 -9.56 -9.75 7.07
N CYS A 89 -10.06 -8.75 6.34
CA CYS A 89 -9.53 -7.40 6.25
C CYS A 89 -10.71 -6.43 6.14
N LYS A 90 -11.31 -6.04 7.27
CA LYS A 90 -12.28 -4.94 7.27
C LYS A 90 -11.54 -3.61 7.30
N PRO A 91 -11.77 -2.71 6.33
CA PRO A 91 -11.47 -1.30 6.55
C PRO A 91 -12.35 -0.85 7.72
N ALA A 92 -11.73 -0.24 8.74
CA ALA A 92 -12.48 0.35 9.84
C ALA A 92 -13.22 1.61 9.38
#